data_AF-Q21ZL0-F1
#
_entry.id   AF-Q21ZL0-F1
#
_cell.length_a   1.000
_cell.length_b   1.000
_cell.length_c   1.000
_cell.angle_alpha   90.00
_cell.angle_beta   90.00
_cell.angle_gamma   90.00
#
_symmetry.space_group_name_H-M   'P 1'
#
loop_
_entity.id
_entity.type
_entity.pdbx_description
1 polymer ?
#
loop_
_entity_poly.entity_id
_entity_poly.type
_entity_poly.pdbx_seq_one_letter_code
_entity_poly.pdbx_strand_id
1 'polypeptide(L)'
;MSTPTPPTDFQSWLDYAIATMDARGAHVDRMFSEDDIRSQDDIRAAALEELNHLKQKAVMPWIGMLENWQTALSKRLDRPAGDIVEDNLLATDFSNESVHVQFEDGTDLTFQRAFYVGDTLADGAIHRVAVFTEHCGYHEFWIGPDDRIEAEVFQEKIGHGSDLKGVNEVLLDSPEHLQFVSEIRQARSEIAQGLVAPYKFGPVSEQDLTWDNMAPLGRGLGSPDYDRLTKEDAKRFASDLARWIQQSSAANAALQLDEDDVSDARNVQIALHELGQDVTIDVAASVWKHYSQSLMASWMSGAETVQSAARTLYSNCPRDQSHYKPMKRG
;
A
#
# COMPACT_ATOMS: atom_id res chain seq x y z
N MET A 1 15.24 -33.21 -1.83
CA MET A 1 16.66 -32.91 -1.53
C MET A 1 16.70 -31.54 -0.92
N SER A 2 17.26 -31.38 0.28
CA SER A 2 17.36 -30.06 0.92
C SER A 2 18.45 -29.24 0.26
N THR A 3 18.16 -27.98 -0.08
CA THR A 3 19.18 -27.03 -0.53
C THR A 3 20.15 -26.77 0.62
N PRO A 4 21.47 -26.77 0.36
CA PRO A 4 22.46 -26.47 1.40
C PRO A 4 22.28 -25.03 1.87
N THR A 5 22.52 -24.76 3.15
CA THR A 5 22.53 -23.40 3.70
C THR A 5 23.82 -22.67 3.33
N PRO A 6 23.76 -21.35 3.03
CA PRO A 6 24.97 -20.55 2.81
C PRO A 6 25.82 -20.50 4.09
N PRO A 7 27.12 -20.15 3.99
CA PRO A 7 27.97 -19.98 5.17
C PRO A 7 27.41 -18.90 6.11
N THR A 8 27.68 -19.03 7.41
CA THR A 8 27.04 -18.24 8.47
C THR A 8 27.24 -16.73 8.35
N ASP A 9 28.26 -16.29 7.61
CA ASP A 9 28.58 -14.88 7.41
C ASP A 9 27.82 -14.23 6.24
N PHE A 10 27.02 -15.01 5.51
CA PHE A 10 26.31 -14.56 4.31
C PHE A 10 24.82 -14.85 4.41
N GLN A 11 24.00 -13.87 4.00
CA GLN A 11 22.55 -13.97 4.05
C GLN A 11 21.98 -14.88 2.95
N SER A 12 22.67 -14.99 1.82
CA SER A 12 22.28 -15.82 0.68
C SER A 12 23.51 -16.43 -0.03
N TRP A 13 23.27 -17.47 -0.83
CA TRP A 13 24.29 -18.01 -1.72
C TRP A 13 24.78 -16.99 -2.76
N LEU A 14 23.94 -16.03 -3.13
CA LEU A 14 24.30 -14.98 -4.07
C LEU A 14 25.26 -13.96 -3.43
N ASP A 15 25.04 -13.60 -2.16
CA ASP A 15 25.98 -12.75 -1.40
C ASP A 15 27.35 -13.43 -1.26
N TYR A 16 27.35 -14.74 -0.95
CA TYR A 16 28.56 -15.55 -0.91
C TYR A 16 29.27 -15.59 -2.27
N ALA A 17 28.53 -15.81 -3.35
CA ALA A 17 29.08 -15.88 -4.70
C ALA A 17 29.71 -14.56 -5.14
N ILE A 18 29.09 -13.40 -4.86
CA ILE A 18 29.67 -12.08 -5.15
C ILE A 18 30.92 -11.83 -4.30
N ALA A 19 30.86 -12.13 -3.00
CA ALA A 19 31.99 -11.93 -2.11
C ALA A 19 33.20 -12.81 -2.47
N THR A 20 32.95 -14.03 -2.93
CA THR A 20 33.98 -15.00 -3.32
C THR A 20 34.25 -15.05 -4.83
N MET A 21 33.67 -14.10 -5.59
CA MET A 21 33.78 -14.06 -7.05
C MET A 21 35.25 -14.04 -7.47
N ASP A 22 35.74 -15.21 -7.90
CA ASP A 22 37.11 -15.38 -8.35
C ASP A 22 37.19 -15.00 -9.83
N ALA A 23 37.36 -13.71 -10.09
CA ALA A 23 37.53 -13.18 -11.45
C ALA A 23 38.89 -13.56 -12.07
N ARG A 24 39.70 -14.42 -11.43
CA ARG A 24 41.05 -14.82 -11.88
C ARG A 24 41.09 -15.66 -13.17
N GLY A 25 39.99 -15.79 -13.89
CA GLY A 25 40.03 -16.40 -15.21
C GLY A 25 40.76 -15.50 -16.20
N ALA A 26 41.78 -16.05 -16.88
CA ALA A 26 42.51 -15.46 -18.03
C ALA A 26 41.62 -14.97 -19.21
N HIS A 27 40.30 -14.96 -19.04
CA HIS A 27 39.31 -14.38 -19.93
C HIS A 27 38.97 -12.91 -19.61
N VAL A 28 39.10 -12.46 -18.35
CA VAL A 28 38.79 -11.07 -17.98
C VAL A 28 39.84 -10.12 -18.56
N ASP A 29 41.13 -10.46 -18.45
CA ASP A 29 42.24 -9.70 -19.06
C ASP A 29 42.12 -9.58 -20.60
N ARG A 30 41.44 -10.55 -21.23
CA ARG A 30 41.23 -10.58 -22.69
C ARG A 30 39.95 -9.86 -23.14
N MET A 31 38.98 -9.67 -22.25
CA MET A 31 37.75 -8.93 -22.53
C MET A 31 37.90 -7.42 -22.30
N PHE A 32 38.82 -7.00 -21.42
CA PHE A 32 39.07 -5.59 -21.09
C PHE A 32 40.42 -5.08 -21.65
N SER A 33 40.88 -5.68 -22.74
CA SER A 33 42.08 -5.23 -23.46
C SER A 33 41.78 -3.96 -24.26
N GLU A 34 41.92 -2.81 -23.60
CA GLU A 34 42.47 -1.53 -24.08
C GLU A 34 41.84 -0.35 -23.29
N ASP A 35 42.65 0.19 -22.38
CA ASP A 35 42.61 1.50 -21.73
C ASP A 35 41.74 1.80 -20.48
N ASP A 36 41.00 0.86 -19.90
CA ASP A 36 40.36 1.10 -18.59
C ASP A 36 40.29 -0.18 -17.72
N ILE A 37 41.42 -0.56 -17.11
CA ILE A 37 41.48 -1.74 -16.24
C ILE A 37 40.81 -1.39 -14.90
N ARG A 38 39.50 -1.60 -14.82
CA ARG A 38 38.78 -1.60 -13.54
C ARG A 38 39.35 -2.71 -12.66
N SER A 39 39.70 -2.40 -11.42
CA SER A 39 40.26 -3.39 -10.49
C SER A 39 39.21 -4.45 -10.16
N GLN A 40 39.65 -5.63 -9.72
CA GLN A 40 38.74 -6.70 -9.29
C GLN A 40 37.80 -6.22 -8.16
N ASP A 41 38.28 -5.33 -7.30
CA ASP A 41 37.47 -4.75 -6.23
C ASP A 41 36.40 -3.80 -6.79
N ASP A 42 36.67 -3.08 -7.87
CA ASP A 42 35.68 -2.24 -8.56
C ASP A 42 34.55 -3.08 -9.18
N ILE A 43 34.91 -4.22 -9.80
CA ILE A 43 33.91 -5.16 -10.35
C ILE A 43 33.05 -5.75 -9.22
N ARG A 44 33.65 -6.12 -8.08
CA ARG A 44 32.91 -6.64 -6.93
C ARG A 44 31.99 -5.57 -6.33
N ALA A 45 32.47 -4.33 -6.22
CA ALA A 45 31.68 -3.22 -5.73
C ALA A 45 30.47 -2.95 -6.63
N ALA A 46 30.67 -2.90 -7.95
CA ALA A 46 29.59 -2.72 -8.93
C ALA A 46 28.55 -3.86 -8.88
N ALA A 47 29.00 -5.12 -8.78
CA ALA A 47 28.10 -6.26 -8.67
C ALA A 47 27.28 -6.24 -7.37
N LEU A 48 27.87 -5.79 -6.26
CA LEU A 48 27.16 -5.65 -4.98
C LEU A 48 26.14 -4.50 -5.03
N GLU A 49 26.50 -3.39 -5.67
CA GLU A 49 25.60 -2.27 -5.92
C GLU A 49 24.39 -2.71 -6.76
N GLU A 50 24.62 -3.41 -7.87
CA GLU A 50 23.56 -3.95 -8.71
C GLU A 50 22.68 -4.96 -7.95
N LEU A 51 23.27 -5.86 -7.15
CA LEU A 51 22.50 -6.78 -6.33
C LEU A 51 21.64 -6.05 -5.30
N ASN A 52 22.19 -5.03 -4.63
CA ASN A 52 21.42 -4.26 -3.65
C ASN A 52 20.27 -3.52 -4.32
N HIS A 53 20.51 -2.95 -5.50
CA HIS A 53 19.47 -2.33 -6.31
C HIS A 53 18.37 -3.35 -6.72
N LEU A 54 18.75 -4.56 -7.13
CA LEU A 54 17.80 -5.63 -7.44
C LEU A 54 17.02 -6.11 -6.20
N LYS A 55 17.67 -6.21 -5.04
CA LYS A 55 17.00 -6.52 -3.77
C LYS A 55 16.01 -5.42 -3.39
N GLN A 56 16.38 -4.16 -3.55
CA GLN A 56 15.47 -3.02 -3.35
C GLN A 56 14.27 -3.12 -4.30
N LYS A 57 14.49 -3.37 -5.60
CA LYS A 57 13.41 -3.63 -6.57
C LYS A 57 12.52 -4.81 -6.22
N ALA A 58 13.10 -5.90 -5.70
CA ALA A 58 12.34 -7.09 -5.32
C ALA A 58 11.51 -6.88 -4.06
N VAL A 59 12.00 -6.05 -3.12
CA VAL A 59 11.24 -5.66 -1.92
C VAL A 59 10.20 -4.58 -2.24
N MET A 60 10.48 -3.75 -3.25
CA MET A 60 9.69 -2.60 -3.65
C MET A 60 9.34 -2.72 -5.15
N PRO A 61 8.42 -3.63 -5.52
CA PRO A 61 8.08 -3.90 -6.93
C PRO A 61 7.59 -2.66 -7.68
N TRP A 62 7.17 -1.64 -6.96
CA TRP A 62 6.78 -0.36 -7.52
C TRP A 62 7.93 0.49 -8.07
N ILE A 63 9.18 0.30 -7.61
CA ILE A 63 10.33 1.00 -8.19
C ILE A 63 10.49 0.60 -9.66
N GLY A 64 10.38 -0.70 -9.95
CA GLY A 64 10.41 -1.18 -11.33
C GLY A 64 9.27 -0.62 -12.17
N MET A 65 8.10 -0.39 -11.58
CA MET A 65 7.01 0.32 -12.24
C MET A 65 7.36 1.78 -12.53
N LEU A 66 7.88 2.53 -11.55
CA LEU A 66 8.22 3.94 -11.75
C LEU A 66 9.28 4.08 -12.84
N GLU A 67 10.29 3.23 -12.86
CA GLU A 67 11.29 3.20 -13.94
C GLU A 67 10.68 2.90 -15.31
N ASN A 68 9.71 1.97 -15.39
CA ASN A 68 9.04 1.65 -16.65
C ASN A 68 8.23 2.83 -17.19
N TRP A 69 7.64 3.64 -16.30
CA TRP A 69 6.78 4.76 -16.65
C TRP A 69 7.46 6.13 -16.54
N GLN A 70 8.73 6.20 -16.11
CA GLN A 70 9.40 7.45 -15.72
C GLN A 70 9.38 8.52 -16.81
N THR A 71 9.49 8.13 -18.08
CA THR A 71 9.46 9.08 -19.20
C THR A 71 8.07 9.66 -19.40
N ALA A 72 7.03 8.83 -19.30
CA ALA A 72 5.65 9.27 -19.43
C ALA A 72 5.20 10.08 -18.21
N LEU A 73 5.59 9.66 -17.00
CA LEU A 73 5.39 10.37 -15.74
C LEU A 73 6.10 11.72 -15.76
N SER A 74 7.37 11.76 -16.18
CA SER A 74 8.16 13.00 -16.31
C SER A 74 7.44 14.02 -17.19
N LYS A 75 6.93 13.59 -18.33
CA LYS A 75 6.14 14.44 -19.23
C LYS A 75 4.80 14.89 -18.61
N ARG A 76 4.11 14.01 -17.87
CA ARG A 76 2.80 14.31 -17.27
C ARG A 76 2.90 15.25 -16.06
N LEU A 77 3.96 15.13 -15.28
CA LEU A 77 4.18 15.83 -14.02
C LEU A 77 5.10 17.05 -14.15
N ASP A 78 5.72 17.23 -15.31
CA ASP A 78 6.74 18.27 -15.54
C ASP A 78 7.90 18.20 -14.53
N ARG A 79 8.30 16.97 -14.18
CA ARG A 79 9.39 16.66 -13.25
C ARG A 79 10.47 15.83 -13.95
N PRO A 80 11.76 15.94 -13.58
CA PRO A 80 12.80 15.06 -14.10
C PRO A 80 12.51 13.59 -13.78
N ALA A 81 12.78 12.69 -14.73
CA ALA A 81 12.57 11.25 -14.54
C ALA A 81 13.38 10.67 -13.36
N GLY A 82 14.59 11.17 -13.13
CA GLY A 82 15.44 10.76 -12.00
C GLY A 82 14.78 11.06 -10.66
N ASP A 83 14.31 12.30 -10.49
CA ASP A 83 13.61 12.76 -9.28
C ASP A 83 12.34 11.94 -9.01
N ILE A 84 11.61 11.49 -10.03
CA ILE A 84 10.42 10.64 -9.86
C ILE A 84 10.79 9.26 -9.31
N VAL A 85 11.90 8.66 -9.76
CA VAL A 85 12.33 7.35 -9.29
C VAL A 85 12.96 7.45 -7.89
N GLU A 86 13.69 8.53 -7.62
CA GLU A 86 14.36 8.76 -6.33
C GLU A 86 13.36 9.19 -5.23
N ASP A 87 12.52 10.18 -5.51
CA ASP A 87 11.60 10.75 -4.53
C ASP A 87 10.22 10.07 -4.52
N ASN A 88 9.97 9.15 -5.45
CA ASN A 88 8.65 8.59 -5.76
C ASN A 88 7.63 9.66 -6.22
N LEU A 89 6.37 9.23 -6.33
CA LEU A 89 5.24 10.12 -6.52
C LEU A 89 4.84 10.76 -5.18
N LEU A 90 4.61 12.07 -5.23
CA LEU A 90 4.22 12.92 -4.12
C LEU A 90 2.71 13.15 -4.17
N ALA A 91 2.08 13.42 -3.02
CA ALA A 91 0.65 13.79 -2.99
C ALA A 91 0.35 15.01 -3.87
N THR A 92 1.30 15.94 -4.02
CA THR A 92 1.17 17.11 -4.89
C THR A 92 1.21 16.80 -6.39
N ASP A 93 1.61 15.59 -6.78
CA ASP A 93 1.54 15.15 -8.18
C ASP A 93 0.09 14.81 -8.60
N PHE A 94 -0.81 14.65 -7.62
CA PHE A 94 -2.21 14.33 -7.84
C PHE A 94 -3.08 15.58 -7.70
N SER A 95 -3.85 15.86 -8.74
CA SER A 95 -4.90 16.89 -8.73
C SER A 95 -6.24 16.29 -8.29
N ASN A 96 -7.27 17.12 -8.15
CA ASN A 96 -8.67 16.69 -7.98
C ASN A 96 -9.27 16.13 -9.30
N GLU A 97 -8.44 15.55 -10.17
CA GLU A 97 -8.90 14.86 -11.37
C GLU A 97 -9.36 13.46 -11.01
N SER A 98 -10.33 12.93 -11.74
CA SER A 98 -10.70 11.53 -11.73
C SER A 98 -10.39 10.90 -13.07
N VAL A 99 -10.00 9.62 -13.06
CA VAL A 99 -9.80 8.84 -14.28
C VAL A 99 -10.96 7.86 -14.43
N HIS A 100 -11.66 7.94 -15.56
CA HIS A 100 -12.70 7.00 -15.96
C HIS A 100 -12.15 6.07 -17.03
N VAL A 101 -12.30 4.75 -16.82
CA VAL A 101 -11.95 3.71 -17.78
C VAL A 101 -13.23 2.97 -18.15
N GLN A 102 -13.58 2.96 -19.42
CA GLN A 102 -14.72 2.24 -19.97
C GLN A 102 -14.25 1.15 -20.93
N PHE A 103 -14.70 -0.08 -20.71
CA PHE A 103 -14.34 -1.23 -21.54
C PHE A 103 -15.41 -1.55 -22.59
N GLU A 104 -15.02 -2.26 -23.65
CA GLU A 104 -15.90 -2.68 -24.75
C GLU A 104 -17.14 -3.46 -24.28
N ASP A 105 -17.00 -4.24 -23.21
CA ASP A 105 -18.10 -5.02 -22.62
C ASP A 105 -19.14 -4.16 -21.87
N GLY A 106 -18.91 -2.84 -21.78
CA GLY A 106 -19.75 -1.87 -21.12
C GLY A 106 -19.46 -1.71 -19.63
N THR A 107 -18.51 -2.45 -19.05
CA THR A 107 -18.05 -2.22 -17.69
C THR A 107 -17.21 -0.95 -17.60
N ASP A 108 -17.22 -0.31 -16.44
CA ASP A 108 -16.45 0.90 -16.20
C ASP A 108 -15.85 0.98 -14.79
N LEU A 109 -14.77 1.76 -14.68
CA LEU A 109 -14.04 2.01 -13.44
C LEU A 109 -13.78 3.52 -13.32
N THR A 110 -13.99 4.05 -12.12
CA THR A 110 -13.65 5.45 -11.80
C THR A 110 -12.66 5.50 -10.66
N PHE A 111 -11.54 6.18 -10.89
CA PHE A 111 -10.51 6.46 -9.89
C PHE A 111 -10.55 7.93 -9.53
N GLN A 112 -10.76 8.25 -8.25
CA GLN A 112 -10.70 9.63 -7.75
C GLN A 112 -9.25 10.03 -7.47
N ARG A 113 -8.96 11.34 -7.58
CA ARG A 113 -7.62 11.92 -7.35
C ARG A 113 -6.54 11.13 -8.08
N ALA A 114 -6.76 10.99 -9.38
CA ALA A 114 -6.00 10.10 -10.25
C ALA A 114 -5.63 10.79 -11.56
N PHE A 115 -4.55 10.30 -12.17
CA PHE A 115 -4.17 10.61 -13.54
C PHE A 115 -3.72 9.33 -14.25
N TYR A 116 -3.65 9.34 -15.57
CA TYR A 116 -3.12 8.21 -16.32
C TYR A 116 -1.96 8.63 -17.22
N VAL A 117 -1.11 7.66 -17.55
CA VAL A 117 -0.01 7.78 -18.51
C VAL A 117 0.00 6.57 -19.43
N GLY A 118 0.40 6.79 -20.68
CA GLY A 118 0.38 5.77 -21.72
C GLY A 118 -0.06 6.37 -23.05
N ASP A 119 0.16 5.63 -24.12
CA ASP A 119 -0.33 6.00 -25.43
C ASP A 119 -1.81 5.60 -25.54
N THR A 120 -2.64 6.50 -26.06
CA THR A 120 -4.04 6.24 -26.38
C THR A 120 -4.28 6.64 -27.82
N LEU A 121 -3.48 6.06 -28.72
CA LEU A 121 -3.55 6.41 -30.14
C LEU A 121 -4.81 5.80 -30.76
N ALA A 122 -5.54 6.59 -31.54
CA ALA A 122 -6.67 6.15 -32.35
C ALA A 122 -6.20 5.38 -33.61
N ASP A 123 -5.24 4.47 -33.45
CA ASP A 123 -4.67 3.66 -34.53
C ASP A 123 -5.29 2.25 -34.61
N GLY A 124 -6.23 1.94 -33.71
CA GLY A 124 -6.88 0.65 -33.63
C GLY A 124 -6.05 -0.44 -32.94
N ALA A 125 -4.90 -0.12 -32.35
CA ALA A 125 -4.07 -1.05 -31.60
C ALA A 125 -4.49 -1.15 -30.13
N ILE A 126 -3.99 -2.19 -29.45
CA ILE A 126 -4.09 -2.33 -27.99
C ILE A 126 -2.93 -1.55 -27.38
N HIS A 127 -3.25 -0.60 -26.51
CA HIS A 127 -2.26 0.23 -25.83
C HIS A 127 -2.15 -0.12 -24.35
N ARG A 128 -0.94 -0.03 -23.82
CA ARG A 128 -0.70 -0.17 -22.39
C ARG A 128 -0.83 1.20 -21.73
N VAL A 129 -1.66 1.28 -20.70
CA VAL A 129 -1.91 2.50 -19.94
C VAL A 129 -1.77 2.19 -18.45
N ALA A 130 -1.18 3.11 -17.69
CA ALA A 130 -1.11 3.05 -16.24
C ALA A 130 -1.93 4.19 -15.63
N VAL A 131 -2.87 3.84 -14.75
CA VAL A 131 -3.61 4.79 -13.92
C VAL A 131 -2.92 4.88 -12.58
N PHE A 132 -2.49 6.08 -12.21
CA PHE A 132 -1.90 6.40 -10.93
C PHE A 132 -2.94 7.12 -10.09
N THR A 133 -3.08 6.66 -8.87
CA THR A 133 -4.05 7.16 -7.90
C THR A 133 -3.30 7.60 -6.66
N GLU A 134 -3.75 8.67 -6.02
CA GLU A 134 -3.14 9.13 -4.77
C GLU A 134 -3.26 8.08 -3.65
N HIS A 135 -4.27 7.22 -3.74
CA HIS A 135 -4.74 6.46 -2.58
C HIS A 135 -4.76 4.95 -2.74
N CYS A 136 -4.61 4.45 -3.98
CA CYS A 136 -4.65 3.03 -4.30
C CYS A 136 -3.38 2.57 -5.04
N GLY A 137 -2.38 3.46 -5.18
CA GLY A 137 -1.17 3.18 -5.96
C GLY A 137 -1.43 3.28 -7.46
N TYR A 138 -1.13 2.22 -8.21
CA TYR A 138 -1.30 2.22 -9.66
C TYR A 138 -1.97 0.94 -10.18
N HIS A 139 -2.63 1.06 -11.33
CA HIS A 139 -3.23 -0.04 -12.06
C HIS A 139 -2.81 0.03 -13.53
N GLU A 140 -2.41 -1.10 -14.10
CA GLU A 140 -2.11 -1.20 -15.53
C GLU A 140 -3.24 -1.85 -16.29
N PHE A 141 -3.59 -1.24 -17.42
CA PHE A 141 -4.64 -1.69 -18.32
C PHE A 141 -4.08 -1.86 -19.72
N TRP A 142 -4.68 -2.81 -20.44
CA TRP A 142 -4.51 -2.98 -21.88
C TRP A 142 -5.79 -2.47 -22.55
N ILE A 143 -5.73 -1.24 -23.06
CA ILE A 143 -6.87 -0.52 -23.63
C ILE A 143 -6.94 -0.86 -25.11
N GLY A 144 -8.00 -1.57 -25.51
CA GLY A 144 -8.31 -1.90 -26.89
C GLY A 144 -8.87 -0.72 -27.70
N PRO A 145 -9.15 -0.93 -28.99
CA PRO A 145 -9.62 0.13 -29.89
C PRO A 145 -11.00 0.70 -29.52
N ASP A 146 -11.85 -0.10 -28.87
CA ASP A 146 -13.19 0.28 -28.45
C ASP A 146 -13.28 0.70 -26.97
N ASP A 147 -12.22 0.48 -26.21
CA ASP A 147 -12.10 0.95 -24.83
C ASP A 147 -11.85 2.47 -24.80
N ARG A 148 -12.24 3.13 -23.72
CA ARG A 148 -12.06 4.57 -23.50
C ARG A 148 -11.40 4.80 -22.16
N ILE A 149 -10.47 5.76 -22.13
CA ILE A 149 -9.92 6.26 -20.88
C ILE A 149 -9.84 7.77 -20.94
N GLU A 150 -10.44 8.42 -19.95
CA GLU A 150 -10.59 9.87 -19.90
C GLU A 150 -10.24 10.38 -18.50
N ALA A 151 -9.60 11.55 -18.46
CA ALA A 151 -9.37 12.27 -17.21
C ALA A 151 -10.39 13.41 -17.14
N GLU A 152 -11.19 13.41 -16.09
CA GLU A 152 -12.20 14.42 -15.83
C GLU A 152 -11.74 15.30 -14.66
N VAL A 153 -11.72 16.61 -14.85
CA VAL A 153 -11.50 17.54 -13.74
C VAL A 153 -12.80 17.64 -12.96
N PHE A 154 -12.79 17.24 -11.70
CA PHE A 154 -13.94 17.46 -10.83
C PHE A 154 -14.14 18.96 -10.63
N GLN A 155 -15.03 19.56 -11.41
CA GLN A 155 -15.52 20.90 -11.11
C GLN A 155 -16.49 20.72 -9.95
N GLU A 156 -15.97 20.93 -8.75
CA GLU A 156 -16.80 21.14 -7.58
C GLU A 156 -17.76 22.28 -7.97
N LYS A 157 -19.01 21.94 -8.27
CA LYS A 157 -20.06 22.92 -8.47
C LYS A 157 -20.21 23.55 -7.10
N ILE A 158 -19.45 24.62 -6.86
CA ILE A 158 -19.65 25.53 -5.75
C ILE A 158 -21.02 26.14 -6.01
N GLY A 159 -22.06 25.41 -5.61
CA GLY A 159 -23.40 25.94 -5.49
C GLY A 159 -23.24 27.16 -4.61
N HIS A 160 -23.57 28.34 -5.14
CA HIS A 160 -23.68 29.55 -4.35
C HIS A 160 -24.62 29.29 -3.18
N GLY A 161 -24.04 28.92 -2.04
CA GLY A 161 -24.73 28.65 -0.79
C GLY A 161 -25.17 29.97 -0.18
N SER A 162 -26.22 30.56 -0.71
CA SER A 162 -26.90 31.69 -0.06
C SER A 162 -28.07 31.27 0.83
N ASP A 163 -28.40 29.98 0.97
CA ASP A 163 -29.60 29.55 1.73
C ASP A 163 -29.45 28.32 2.66
N LEU A 164 -28.25 27.90 3.05
CA LEU A 164 -28.06 26.81 4.03
C LEU A 164 -27.79 27.33 5.46
N LYS A 165 -28.69 28.17 5.98
CA LYS A 165 -28.70 28.56 7.41
C LYS A 165 -29.65 27.73 8.29
N GLY A 166 -30.18 26.59 7.81
CA GLY A 166 -31.26 25.89 8.52
C GLY A 166 -31.16 24.36 8.69
N VAL A 167 -30.08 23.69 8.26
CA VAL A 167 -30.08 22.21 8.18
C VAL A 167 -29.33 21.51 9.32
N ASN A 168 -28.56 22.22 10.15
CA ASN A 168 -27.72 21.58 11.17
C ASN A 168 -28.36 21.30 12.54
N GLU A 169 -29.68 21.41 12.70
CA GLU A 169 -30.34 21.18 14.01
C GLU A 169 -31.43 20.09 14.00
N VAL A 170 -31.62 19.33 12.92
CA VAL A 170 -32.76 18.38 12.81
C VAL A 170 -32.36 16.90 12.72
N LEU A 171 -31.08 16.54 12.48
CA LEU A 171 -30.71 15.12 12.29
C LEU A 171 -30.39 14.33 13.57
N LEU A 172 -30.22 14.98 14.72
CA LEU A 172 -29.90 14.30 15.99
C LEU A 172 -31.13 13.69 16.71
N ASP A 173 -32.35 14.04 16.27
CA ASP A 173 -33.61 13.52 16.85
C ASP A 173 -34.46 12.73 15.83
N SER A 174 -33.86 12.29 14.72
CA SER A 174 -34.57 11.39 13.79
C SER A 174 -34.94 10.09 14.52
N PRO A 175 -36.19 9.59 14.37
CA PRO A 175 -36.60 8.30 14.91
C PRO A 175 -35.66 7.15 14.55
N GLU A 176 -35.05 7.21 13.36
CA GLU A 176 -34.09 6.22 12.86
C GLU A 176 -32.75 6.30 13.61
N HIS A 177 -32.30 7.51 13.95
CA HIS A 177 -31.09 7.72 14.74
C HIS A 177 -31.30 7.27 16.19
N LEU A 178 -32.46 7.56 16.78
CA LEU A 178 -32.82 7.10 18.12
C LEU A 178 -32.98 5.58 18.18
N GLN A 179 -33.53 4.97 17.13
CA GLN A 179 -33.63 3.52 17.01
C GLN A 179 -32.23 2.88 16.93
N PHE A 180 -31.34 3.40 16.07
CA PHE A 180 -29.96 2.93 15.96
C PHE A 180 -29.18 3.06 17.29
N VAL A 181 -29.31 4.18 18.00
CA VAL A 181 -28.68 4.38 19.32
C VAL A 181 -29.26 3.42 20.37
N SER A 182 -30.56 3.10 20.27
CA SER A 182 -31.19 2.11 21.16
C SER A 182 -30.69 0.68 20.91
N GLU A 183 -30.51 0.30 19.64
CA GLU A 183 -29.96 -0.99 19.22
C GLU A 183 -28.50 -1.14 19.67
N ILE A 184 -27.70 -0.07 19.59
CA ILE A 184 -26.33 -0.05 20.14
C ILE A 184 -26.32 -0.21 21.66
N ARG A 185 -27.20 0.46 22.40
CA ARG A 185 -27.27 0.30 23.87
C ARG A 185 -27.71 -1.10 24.26
N GLN A 186 -28.67 -1.68 23.53
CA GLN A 186 -29.13 -3.04 23.76
C GLN A 186 -28.03 -4.05 23.48
N ALA A 187 -27.32 -3.94 22.35
CA ALA A 187 -26.18 -4.79 22.02
C ALA A 187 -25.07 -4.70 23.08
N ARG A 188 -24.77 -3.50 23.59
CA ARG A 188 -23.81 -3.31 24.70
C ARG A 188 -24.26 -3.96 26.00
N SER A 189 -25.56 -3.91 26.32
CA SER A 189 -26.12 -4.59 27.50
C SER A 189 -26.05 -6.11 27.38
N GLU A 190 -26.33 -6.65 26.19
CA GLU A 190 -26.32 -8.10 25.94
C GLU A 190 -24.89 -8.68 25.95
N ILE A 191 -23.91 -7.93 25.44
CA ILE A 191 -22.48 -8.28 25.52
C ILE A 191 -21.97 -8.24 26.96
N ALA A 192 -22.32 -7.20 27.73
CA ALA A 192 -21.95 -7.09 29.15
C ALA A 192 -22.54 -8.22 30.00
N GLN A 193 -23.65 -8.81 29.56
CA GLN A 193 -24.31 -9.96 30.20
C GLN A 193 -23.82 -11.31 29.68
N GLY A 194 -22.88 -11.34 28.73
CA GLY A 194 -22.33 -12.57 28.14
C GLY A 194 -23.34 -13.37 27.31
N LEU A 195 -24.39 -12.72 26.78
CA LEU A 195 -25.53 -13.38 26.15
C LEU A 195 -25.37 -13.64 24.64
N VAL A 196 -24.31 -13.14 23.98
CA VAL A 196 -24.14 -13.24 22.52
C VAL A 196 -22.71 -13.65 22.13
N ALA A 197 -22.61 -14.62 21.21
CA ALA A 197 -21.38 -15.06 20.54
C ALA A 197 -20.92 -14.01 19.50
N PRO A 198 -19.62 -13.91 19.15
CA PRO A 198 -19.10 -12.84 18.31
C PRO A 198 -19.85 -12.69 16.98
N TYR A 199 -20.12 -11.43 16.65
CA TYR A 199 -20.89 -10.93 15.51
C TYR A 199 -20.39 -11.58 14.20
N LYS A 200 -21.32 -12.08 13.37
CA LYS A 200 -21.03 -12.47 11.99
C LYS A 200 -21.24 -11.26 11.10
N PHE A 201 -20.28 -11.03 10.20
CA PHE A 201 -20.28 -9.96 9.19
C PHE A 201 -21.67 -9.69 8.60
N GLY A 202 -22.03 -8.41 8.50
CA GLY A 202 -23.18 -7.96 7.72
C GLY A 202 -22.98 -8.22 6.22
N PRO A 203 -23.98 -7.91 5.38
CA PRO A 203 -23.87 -8.09 3.94
C PRO A 203 -22.65 -7.32 3.39
N VAL A 204 -21.74 -8.07 2.79
CA VAL A 204 -20.54 -7.59 2.10
C VAL A 204 -20.99 -6.78 0.89
N SER A 205 -20.42 -5.59 0.66
CA SER A 205 -20.76 -4.78 -0.51
C SER A 205 -20.30 -5.48 -1.81
N GLU A 206 -20.93 -5.19 -2.96
CA GLU A 206 -20.45 -5.73 -4.25
C GLU A 206 -19.02 -5.29 -4.57
N GLN A 207 -18.62 -4.10 -4.09
CA GLN A 207 -17.25 -3.61 -4.19
C GLN A 207 -16.30 -4.51 -3.39
N ASP A 208 -16.64 -4.85 -2.15
CA ASP A 208 -15.84 -5.75 -1.29
C ASP A 208 -15.75 -7.19 -1.87
N LEU A 209 -16.82 -7.71 -2.48
CA LEU A 209 -16.81 -9.01 -3.15
C LEU A 209 -15.87 -9.04 -4.37
N THR A 210 -15.70 -7.91 -5.04
CA THR A 210 -14.79 -7.77 -6.19
C THR A 210 -13.32 -7.79 -5.73
N TRP A 211 -13.03 -7.24 -4.54
CA TRP A 211 -11.71 -7.22 -3.94
C TRP A 211 -11.30 -8.52 -3.23
N ASP A 212 -12.24 -9.32 -2.75
CA ASP A 212 -11.99 -10.68 -2.20
C ASP A 212 -11.51 -11.65 -3.30
N ASN A 213 -11.85 -11.38 -4.56
CA ASN A 213 -11.35 -12.12 -5.71
C ASN A 213 -9.94 -11.67 -6.16
N MET A 214 -9.44 -10.54 -5.64
CA MET A 214 -8.09 -10.04 -5.91
C MET A 214 -7.15 -10.37 -4.73
N ALA A 215 -6.81 -11.65 -4.59
CA ALA A 215 -5.80 -12.09 -3.61
C ALA A 215 -4.40 -11.61 -4.05
N PRO A 216 -3.54 -11.12 -3.14
CA PRO A 216 -2.16 -10.81 -3.47
C PRO A 216 -1.42 -12.09 -3.92
N LEU A 217 -1.10 -12.16 -5.21
CA LEU A 217 -0.30 -13.24 -5.79
C LEU A 217 1.14 -13.12 -5.28
N GLY A 218 1.43 -13.70 -4.11
CA GLY A 218 2.78 -13.60 -3.51
C GLY A 218 3.25 -14.78 -2.67
N ARG A 219 2.36 -15.63 -2.16
CA ARG A 219 2.71 -16.91 -1.51
C ARG A 219 1.74 -17.96 -1.99
N GLY A 220 2.22 -18.85 -2.86
CA GLY A 220 1.39 -19.76 -3.64
C GLY A 220 0.35 -20.51 -2.79
N LEU A 221 -0.92 -20.34 -3.17
CA LEU A 221 -1.98 -21.32 -2.95
C LEU A 221 -1.45 -22.67 -3.49
N GLY A 222 -0.95 -23.54 -2.60
CA GLY A 222 -0.28 -24.79 -2.99
C GLY A 222 0.90 -25.22 -2.14
N SER A 223 1.41 -24.37 -1.23
CA SER A 223 2.38 -24.85 -0.23
C SER A 223 1.68 -25.75 0.80
N PRO A 224 2.20 -26.97 1.09
CA PRO A 224 1.68 -27.79 2.18
C PRO A 224 1.82 -27.13 3.56
N ASP A 225 2.64 -26.08 3.65
CA ASP A 225 2.84 -25.28 4.86
C ASP A 225 2.00 -23.98 4.88
N TYR A 226 1.09 -23.76 3.91
CA TYR A 226 0.31 -22.51 3.80
C TYR A 226 -0.40 -22.15 5.12
N ASP A 227 -1.15 -23.08 5.70
CA ASP A 227 -1.88 -22.84 6.95
C ASP A 227 -0.96 -22.49 8.13
N ARG A 228 0.25 -23.09 8.18
CA ARG A 228 1.24 -22.79 9.22
C ARG A 228 1.78 -21.38 9.03
N LEU A 229 2.19 -21.04 7.80
CA LEU A 229 2.74 -19.73 7.46
C LEU A 229 1.72 -18.62 7.67
N THR A 230 0.45 -18.83 7.30
CA THR A 230 -0.63 -17.87 7.53
C THR A 230 -0.88 -17.64 9.03
N LYS A 231 -0.83 -18.69 9.85
CA LYS A 231 -0.95 -18.57 11.32
C LYS A 231 0.24 -17.84 11.94
N GLU A 232 1.45 -18.11 11.49
CA GLU A 232 2.66 -17.43 11.94
C GLU A 232 2.65 -15.94 11.57
N ASP A 233 2.28 -15.62 10.33
CA ASP A 233 2.13 -14.25 9.84
C ASP A 233 1.03 -13.51 10.61
N ALA A 234 -0.12 -14.14 10.87
CA ALA A 234 -1.20 -13.55 11.67
C ALA A 234 -0.78 -13.30 13.13
N LYS A 235 -0.05 -14.22 13.76
CA LYS A 235 0.45 -14.05 15.14
C LYS A 235 1.48 -12.92 15.21
N ARG A 236 2.36 -12.83 14.21
CA ARG A 236 3.37 -11.77 14.11
C ARG A 236 2.70 -10.41 13.90
N PHE A 237 1.76 -10.34 12.96
CA PHE A 237 0.92 -9.17 12.73
C PHE A 237 0.28 -8.66 14.02
N ALA A 238 -0.42 -9.53 14.76
CA ALA A 238 -1.05 -9.15 16.02
C ALA A 238 -0.06 -8.64 17.07
N SER A 239 1.14 -9.21 17.13
CA SER A 239 2.19 -8.79 18.08
C SER A 239 2.77 -7.42 17.72
N ASP A 240 3.03 -7.20 16.42
CA ASP A 240 3.55 -5.94 15.90
C ASP A 240 2.50 -4.82 16.05
N LEU A 241 1.24 -5.10 15.75
CA LEU A 241 0.12 -4.18 15.93
C LEU A 241 -0.08 -3.78 17.41
N ALA A 242 -0.05 -4.74 18.34
CA ALA A 242 -0.21 -4.45 19.76
C ALA A 242 0.92 -3.56 20.31
N ARG A 243 2.17 -3.85 19.90
CA ARG A 243 3.34 -3.01 20.25
C ARG A 243 3.17 -1.58 19.74
N TRP A 244 2.62 -1.42 18.55
CA TRP A 244 2.40 -0.13 17.92
C TRP A 244 1.33 0.68 18.62
N ILE A 245 0.18 0.07 18.88
CA ILE A 245 -0.89 0.68 19.67
C ILE A 245 -0.33 1.16 21.01
N GLN A 246 0.54 0.38 21.65
CA GLN A 246 1.21 0.76 22.89
C GLN A 246 2.12 1.99 22.71
N GLN A 247 2.91 2.05 21.63
CA GLN A 247 3.78 3.19 21.32
C GLN A 247 2.96 4.46 21.03
N SER A 248 1.92 4.35 20.20
CA SER A 248 1.01 5.44 19.87
C SER A 248 0.26 5.96 21.10
N SER A 249 -0.20 5.05 21.96
CA SER A 249 -0.84 5.41 23.24
C SER A 249 0.12 6.09 24.21
N ALA A 250 1.40 5.72 24.21
CA ALA A 250 2.40 6.36 25.06
C ALA A 250 2.79 7.76 24.57
N ALA A 251 2.70 8.00 23.25
CA ALA A 251 3.04 9.29 22.66
C ALA A 251 2.03 10.40 23.01
N ASN A 252 0.75 10.05 23.25
CA ASN A 252 -0.30 10.86 23.91
C ASN A 252 -0.34 12.37 23.59
N ALA A 253 0.09 12.78 22.40
CA ALA A 253 -0.12 14.13 21.91
C ALA A 253 -1.51 14.15 21.30
N ALA A 254 -2.42 14.93 21.89
CA ALA A 254 -3.71 15.22 21.26
C ALA A 254 -3.42 15.76 19.85
N LEU A 255 -3.75 14.97 18.82
CA LEU A 255 -3.53 15.36 17.45
C LEU A 255 -4.66 16.32 17.06
N GLN A 256 -4.29 17.47 16.52
CA GLN A 256 -5.27 18.27 15.79
C GLN A 256 -5.48 17.57 14.45
N LEU A 257 -6.67 17.01 14.27
CA LEU A 257 -7.12 16.35 13.06
C LEU A 257 -8.07 17.30 12.34
N ASP A 258 -7.94 17.39 11.02
CA ASP A 258 -8.99 17.98 10.18
C ASP A 258 -10.18 17.00 10.02
N GLU A 259 -11.25 17.43 9.36
CA GLU A 259 -12.49 16.65 9.24
C GLU A 259 -12.28 15.34 8.47
N ASP A 260 -11.41 15.35 7.45
CA ASP A 260 -11.08 14.19 6.64
C ASP A 260 -10.23 13.19 7.46
N ASP A 261 -9.21 13.69 8.17
CA ASP A 261 -8.37 12.92 9.10
C ASP A 261 -9.22 12.22 10.18
N VAL A 262 -10.29 12.86 10.66
CA VAL A 262 -11.20 12.29 11.67
C VAL A 262 -11.99 11.12 11.09
N SER A 263 -12.46 11.22 9.85
CA SER A 263 -13.18 10.13 9.18
C SER A 263 -12.29 8.90 9.02
N ASP A 264 -11.08 9.09 8.50
CA ASP A 264 -10.09 8.01 8.34
C ASP A 264 -9.68 7.39 9.67
N ALA A 265 -9.39 8.21 10.68
CA ALA A 265 -9.06 7.75 12.02
C ALA A 265 -10.19 6.92 12.64
N ARG A 266 -11.45 7.25 12.33
CA ARG A 266 -12.61 6.49 12.80
C ARG A 266 -12.71 5.13 12.14
N ASN A 267 -12.47 5.04 10.83
CA ASN A 267 -12.44 3.77 10.13
C ASN A 267 -11.31 2.87 10.63
N VAL A 268 -10.13 3.45 10.89
CA VAL A 268 -9.00 2.75 11.54
C VAL A 268 -9.38 2.30 12.95
N GLN A 269 -10.07 3.13 13.74
CA GLN A 269 -10.53 2.77 15.08
C GLN A 269 -11.46 1.55 15.05
N ILE A 270 -12.43 1.53 14.12
CA ILE A 270 -13.36 0.41 13.99
C ILE A 270 -12.61 -0.85 13.54
N ALA A 271 -11.70 -0.75 12.57
CA ALA A 271 -10.88 -1.87 12.13
C ALA A 271 -10.03 -2.46 13.27
N LEU A 272 -9.43 -1.61 14.10
CA LEU A 272 -8.68 -2.04 15.28
C LEU A 272 -9.59 -2.73 16.30
N HIS A 273 -10.81 -2.21 16.50
CA HIS A 273 -11.80 -2.83 17.37
C HIS A 273 -12.20 -4.23 16.88
N GLU A 274 -12.42 -4.40 15.58
CA GLU A 274 -12.69 -5.71 14.96
C GLU A 274 -11.52 -6.70 15.11
N LEU A 275 -10.29 -6.19 15.14
CA LEU A 275 -9.07 -6.95 15.46
C LEU A 275 -8.89 -7.21 16.98
N GLY A 276 -9.88 -6.86 17.80
CA GLY A 276 -9.89 -7.06 19.25
C GLY A 276 -9.06 -6.04 20.01
N GLN A 277 -8.77 -4.88 19.41
CA GLN A 277 -8.04 -3.78 20.03
C GLN A 277 -8.96 -2.58 20.22
N ASP A 278 -9.33 -2.30 21.47
CA ASP A 278 -10.14 -1.11 21.79
C ASP A 278 -9.22 0.09 22.00
N VAL A 279 -9.23 1.03 21.06
CA VAL A 279 -8.35 2.21 21.07
C VAL A 279 -9.14 3.51 20.97
N THR A 280 -8.58 4.61 21.45
CA THR A 280 -9.19 5.93 21.26
C THR A 280 -8.99 6.42 19.82
N ILE A 281 -9.78 7.41 19.39
CA ILE A 281 -9.64 8.00 18.06
C ILE A 281 -8.26 8.65 17.86
N ASP A 282 -7.67 9.25 18.90
CA ASP A 282 -6.31 9.83 18.83
C ASP A 282 -5.24 8.75 18.62
N VAL A 283 -5.42 7.58 19.25
CA VAL A 283 -4.53 6.43 19.07
C VAL A 283 -4.71 5.85 17.68
N ALA A 284 -5.94 5.70 17.21
CA ALA A 284 -6.23 5.27 15.84
C ALA A 284 -5.64 6.24 14.81
N ALA A 285 -5.79 7.55 15.01
CA ALA A 285 -5.19 8.58 14.18
C ALA A 285 -3.67 8.58 14.27
N SER A 286 -3.08 8.30 15.43
CA SER A 286 -1.62 8.17 15.59
C SER A 286 -1.09 6.92 14.89
N VAL A 287 -1.80 5.79 14.99
CA VAL A 287 -1.50 4.56 14.24
C VAL A 287 -1.61 4.86 12.75
N TRP A 288 -2.67 5.54 12.33
CA TRP A 288 -2.89 5.96 10.95
C TRP A 288 -1.79 6.90 10.46
N LYS A 289 -1.44 7.96 11.19
CA LYS A 289 -0.41 8.95 10.79
C LYS A 289 1.00 8.38 10.79
N HIS A 290 1.35 7.58 11.80
CA HIS A 290 2.65 6.91 11.82
C HIS A 290 2.81 5.98 10.62
N TYR A 291 1.71 5.37 10.22
CA TYR A 291 1.63 4.52 9.07
C TYR A 291 1.60 5.33 7.76
N SER A 292 0.82 6.42 7.66
CA SER A 292 0.73 7.40 6.56
C SER A 292 2.06 8.08 6.21
N GLN A 293 2.95 8.20 7.19
CA GLN A 293 4.29 8.75 7.06
C GLN A 293 5.37 7.71 6.70
N SER A 294 5.08 6.41 6.82
CA SER A 294 5.94 5.37 6.27
C SER A 294 5.77 5.36 4.75
N LEU A 295 6.87 5.25 3.99
CA LEU A 295 7.00 5.37 2.52
C LEU A 295 5.95 4.69 1.61
N MET A 296 5.04 3.89 2.18
CA MET A 296 3.93 3.23 1.50
C MET A 296 2.62 4.00 1.56
N ALA A 297 2.56 5.12 2.28
CA ALA A 297 1.29 5.60 2.82
C ALA A 297 0.91 7.03 2.46
N SER A 298 1.78 7.70 1.69
CA SER A 298 1.33 8.60 0.63
C SER A 298 0.52 7.86 -0.47
N TRP A 299 0.43 6.53 -0.44
CA TRP A 299 -0.38 5.70 -1.37
C TRP A 299 -1.62 5.11 -0.72
N MET A 300 -2.05 5.63 0.43
CA MET A 300 -3.19 5.12 1.18
C MET A 300 -4.00 6.26 1.79
N SER A 301 -5.02 6.75 1.07
CA SER A 301 -6.32 6.98 1.74
C SER A 301 -7.12 5.68 1.69
N GLY A 302 -6.49 4.60 2.16
CA GLY A 302 -7.10 3.27 2.23
C GLY A 302 -7.99 3.10 3.45
N ALA A 303 -8.31 4.17 4.19
CA ALA A 303 -9.20 4.12 5.34
C ALA A 303 -10.60 4.67 5.02
N GLU A 304 -11.00 4.80 3.75
CA GLU A 304 -12.38 5.20 3.38
C GLU A 304 -13.45 4.27 3.97
N THR A 305 -13.10 2.99 4.15
CA THR A 305 -13.95 1.98 4.77
C THR A 305 -13.22 1.25 5.91
N VAL A 306 -14.00 0.59 6.76
CA VAL A 306 -13.47 -0.25 7.85
C VAL A 306 -12.67 -1.42 7.29
N GLN A 307 -13.16 -2.06 6.23
CA GLN A 307 -12.54 -3.21 5.58
C GLN A 307 -11.21 -2.84 4.94
N SER A 308 -11.15 -1.70 4.26
CA SER A 308 -9.92 -1.19 3.65
C SER A 308 -8.89 -0.82 4.73
N ALA A 309 -9.32 -0.23 5.86
CA ALA A 309 -8.45 0.01 7.00
C ALA A 309 -7.91 -1.30 7.62
N ALA A 310 -8.75 -2.32 7.81
CA ALA A 310 -8.34 -3.62 8.35
C ALA A 310 -7.32 -4.34 7.45
N ARG A 311 -7.57 -4.35 6.13
CA ARG A 311 -6.67 -4.96 5.13
C ARG A 311 -5.33 -4.23 5.07
N THR A 312 -5.37 -2.91 5.17
CA THR A 312 -4.21 -2.03 5.18
C THR A 312 -3.31 -2.32 6.39
N LEU A 313 -3.90 -2.39 7.59
CA LEU A 313 -3.19 -2.78 8.81
C LEU A 313 -2.53 -4.15 8.63
N TYR A 314 -3.28 -5.15 8.14
CA TYR A 314 -2.78 -6.53 7.97
C TYR A 314 -1.60 -6.65 7.00
N SER A 315 -1.66 -5.98 5.86
CA SER A 315 -0.72 -6.17 4.76
C SER A 315 0.67 -5.56 5.04
N ASN A 316 0.73 -4.55 5.90
CA ASN A 316 1.89 -3.66 5.99
C ASN A 316 2.36 -3.38 7.42
N CYS A 317 1.77 -4.02 8.42
CA CYS A 317 2.32 -3.99 9.77
C CYS A 317 3.81 -4.35 9.72
N PRO A 318 4.72 -3.43 10.09
CA PRO A 318 6.14 -3.63 9.91
C PRO A 318 6.60 -4.85 10.66
N ARG A 319 6.92 -5.88 9.86
CA ARG A 319 7.45 -7.14 10.34
C ARG A 319 8.77 -6.83 11.03
N ASP A 320 8.81 -7.02 12.35
CA ASP A 320 10.00 -6.69 13.13
C ASP A 320 11.27 -7.30 12.52
N GLN A 321 12.16 -6.48 11.95
CA GLN A 321 13.44 -6.94 11.43
C GLN A 321 14.48 -7.12 12.56
N SER A 322 14.16 -6.71 13.79
CA SER A 322 15.10 -6.67 14.92
C SER A 322 15.49 -8.05 15.50
N HIS A 323 14.97 -9.15 14.96
CA HIS A 323 15.59 -10.46 15.18
C HIS A 323 17.00 -10.57 14.56
N TYR A 324 17.45 -9.57 13.78
CA TYR A 324 18.87 -9.32 13.56
C TYR A 324 19.53 -8.75 14.81
N LYS A 325 19.91 -9.62 15.74
CA LYS A 325 20.96 -9.28 16.71
C LYS A 325 22.26 -9.07 15.92
N PRO A 326 22.89 -7.89 15.94
CA PRO A 326 24.26 -7.78 15.48
C PRO A 326 25.10 -8.64 16.41
N MET A 327 25.72 -9.71 15.89
CA MET A 327 26.69 -10.48 16.65
C MET A 327 27.84 -9.53 16.99
N LYS A 328 28.03 -9.29 18.29
CA LYS A 328 29.25 -8.64 18.79
C LYS A 328 30.41 -9.54 18.39
N ARG A 329 31.28 -9.03 17.52
CA ARG A 329 32.57 -9.65 17.21
C ARG A 329 33.34 -9.81 18.51
N GLY A 330 33.59 -11.05 18.90
CA GLY A 330 34.64 -11.43 19.83
C GLY A 330 35.95 -11.59 19.10
#